data_AF-A0A2J7RB90-F1
#
_entry.id   AF-A0A2J7RB90-F1
#
_cell.length_a   1.000
_cell.length_b   1.000
_cell.length_c   1.000
_cell.angle_alpha   90.00
_cell.angle_beta   90.00
_cell.angle_gamma   90.00
#
_symmetry.space_group_name_H-M   'P 1'
#
loop_
_entity.id
_entity.type
_entity.pdbx_description
1 polymer ?
#
loop_
_entity_poly.entity_id
_entity_poly.type
_entity_poly.pdbx_seq_one_letter_code
_entity_poly.pdbx_strand_id
1 'polypeptide(L)'
;MQDVFKVYGIIVDPRHLLLIADYMTFSGKYEPFSRKTIEDNASPLQQMSFESSVNFLKIAVTRGKRDDLVSPSSRLMVGQPFIGGTGMFSLLHKLSVS
;
A
#
# COMPACT_ATOMS: atom_id res chain seq x y z
N MET A 1 -20.75 -0.37 -9.06
CA MET A 1 -19.53 -0.72 -9.82
C MET A 1 -19.78 -1.86 -10.81
N GLN A 2 -20.47 -2.93 -10.40
CA GLN A 2 -20.83 -4.05 -11.29
C GLN A 2 -21.63 -3.61 -12.53
N ASP A 3 -22.59 -2.70 -12.38
CA ASP A 3 -23.43 -2.25 -13.51
C ASP A 3 -22.64 -1.57 -14.62
N VAL A 4 -21.57 -0.85 -14.28
CA VAL A 4 -20.70 -0.19 -15.26
C VAL A 4 -20.01 -1.23 -16.14
N PHE A 5 -19.48 -2.31 -15.57
CA PHE A 5 -18.83 -3.38 -16.33
C PHE A 5 -19.83 -4.24 -17.10
N LYS A 6 -21.00 -4.49 -16.52
CA LYS A 6 -22.07 -5.31 -17.11
C LYS A 6 -22.57 -4.75 -18.45
N VAL A 7 -22.68 -3.43 -18.59
CA VAL A 7 -23.12 -2.78 -19.84
C VAL A 7 -22.16 -3.06 -21.01
N TYR A 8 -20.87 -3.29 -20.71
CA TYR A 8 -19.86 -3.63 -21.71
C TYR A 8 -19.63 -5.15 -21.86
N GLY A 9 -20.42 -6.00 -21.19
CA GLY A 9 -20.23 -7.45 -21.18
C GLY A 9 -18.96 -7.91 -20.45
N ILE A 10 -18.36 -7.04 -19.63
CA ILE A 10 -17.13 -7.35 -18.87
C ILE A 10 -17.53 -8.04 -17.57
N ILE A 11 -17.08 -9.28 -17.39
CA ILE A 11 -17.32 -10.07 -16.18
C ILE A 11 -16.15 -9.81 -15.21
N VAL A 12 -16.48 -9.28 -14.03
CA VAL A 12 -15.51 -9.06 -12.94
C VAL A 12 -15.95 -9.89 -11.75
N ASP A 13 -15.03 -10.69 -11.20
CA ASP A 13 -15.31 -11.44 -9.97
C ASP A 13 -15.67 -10.47 -8.83
N PRO A 14 -16.79 -10.70 -8.12
CA PRO A 14 -17.22 -9.83 -7.02
C PRO A 14 -16.15 -9.59 -5.95
N ARG A 15 -15.23 -10.52 -5.72
CA ARG A 15 -14.15 -10.40 -4.74
C ARG A 15 -13.24 -9.19 -5.01
N HIS A 16 -12.99 -8.84 -6.28
CA HIS A 16 -12.22 -7.64 -6.62
C HIS A 16 -12.95 -6.36 -6.22
N LEU A 17 -14.26 -6.32 -6.51
CA LEU A 17 -15.09 -5.15 -6.27
C LEU A 17 -15.35 -4.95 -4.78
N LEU A 18 -15.52 -6.04 -4.04
CA LEU A 18 -15.66 -6.01 -2.58
C LEU A 18 -14.37 -5.53 -1.92
N LEU A 19 -13.21 -6.05 -2.32
CA LEU A 19 -11.92 -5.58 -1.79
C LEU A 19 -11.70 -4.07 -2.02
N ILE A 20 -12.09 -3.58 -3.20
CA ILE A 20 -12.07 -2.15 -3.52
C ILE A 20 -13.03 -1.38 -2.61
N ALA A 21 -14.27 -1.85 -2.44
CA ALA A 21 -15.27 -1.18 -1.62
C ALA A 21 -14.87 -1.13 -0.13
N ASP A 22 -14.33 -2.23 0.41
CA ASP A 22 -13.83 -2.30 1.77
C ASP A 22 -12.68 -1.31 1.98
N TYR A 23 -11.74 -1.24 1.04
CA TYR A 23 -10.64 -0.27 1.11
C TYR A 23 -11.15 1.17 1.10
N MET A 24 -12.10 1.50 0.21
CA MET A 24 -12.69 2.84 0.12
C MET A 24 -13.56 3.20 1.32
N THR A 25 -13.91 2.26 2.20
CA THR A 25 -14.79 2.50 3.36
C THR A 25 -14.16 2.15 4.69
N PHE A 26 -12.87 1.78 4.71
CA PHE A 26 -12.15 1.29 5.89
C PHE A 26 -12.15 2.28 7.06
N SER A 27 -12.11 3.59 6.81
CA SER A 27 -12.15 4.63 7.85
C SER A 27 -13.55 4.93 8.40
N GLY A 28 -14.56 4.19 7.95
CA GLY A 28 -15.98 4.45 8.26
C GLY A 28 -16.58 5.60 7.43
N LYS A 29 -15.84 6.15 6.47
CA LYS A 29 -16.28 7.16 5.50
C LYS A 29 -15.92 6.69 4.10
N TYR A 30 -16.57 7.27 3.10
CA TYR A 30 -16.20 7.05 1.70
C TYR A 30 -14.94 7.85 1.34
N GLU A 31 -13.86 7.12 1.04
CA GLU A 31 -12.57 7.66 0.64
C GLU A 31 -12.17 7.14 -0.74
N PRO A 32 -12.04 8.03 -1.76
CA PRO A 32 -11.62 7.62 -3.09
C PRO A 32 -10.12 7.37 -3.16
N PHE A 33 -9.65 6.65 -4.19
CA PHE A 33 -8.22 6.57 -4.50
C PHE A 33 -7.73 7.90 -5.09
N SER A 34 -7.30 8.81 -4.20
CA SER A 34 -6.93 10.18 -4.57
C SER A 34 -5.71 10.65 -3.79
N ARG A 35 -5.12 11.78 -4.23
CA ARG A 35 -4.04 12.48 -3.52
C ARG A 35 -4.36 12.68 -2.04
N LYS A 36 -5.57 13.17 -1.75
CA LYS A 36 -5.99 13.49 -0.39
C LYS A 36 -5.98 12.26 0.52
N THR A 37 -6.45 11.13 0.00
CA THR A 37 -6.49 9.87 0.76
C THR A 37 -5.09 9.28 0.97
N ILE A 38 -4.15 9.48 0.03
CA ILE A 38 -2.76 9.02 0.25
C ILE A 38 -2.01 9.86 1.30
N GLU A 39 -2.45 11.08 1.61
CA GLU A 39 -1.87 11.91 2.69
C GLU A 39 -1.98 11.26 4.08
N ASP A 40 -2.96 10.36 4.24
CA ASP A 40 -3.20 9.58 5.46
C ASP A 40 -2.44 8.25 5.48
N ASN A 41 -1.68 7.92 4.42
CA ASN A 41 -0.85 6.72 4.40
C ASN A 41 0.28 6.79 5.45
N ALA A 42 0.52 5.66 6.12
CA ALA A 42 1.52 5.53 7.18
C ALA A 42 2.97 5.64 6.69
N SER A 43 3.26 5.32 5.43
CA SER A 43 4.63 5.32 4.86
C SER A 43 4.93 6.64 4.12
N PRO A 44 5.79 7.53 4.66
CA PRO A 44 6.22 8.73 3.95
C PRO A 44 6.89 8.43 2.61
N LEU A 45 7.66 7.33 2.50
CA LEU A 45 8.30 6.94 1.25
C LEU A 45 7.26 6.53 0.20
N GLN A 46 6.21 5.82 0.60
CA GLN A 46 5.09 5.51 -0.30
C GLN A 46 4.38 6.79 -0.76
N GLN A 47 4.13 7.74 0.14
CA GLN A 47 3.55 9.05 -0.21
C GLN A 47 4.39 9.77 -1.26
N MET A 48 5.71 9.83 -1.06
CA MET A 48 6.64 10.48 -1.99
C MET A 48 6.72 9.78 -3.36
N SER A 49 6.53 8.46 -3.39
CA SER A 49 6.55 7.67 -4.64
C SER A 49 5.31 7.86 -5.52
N PHE A 50 4.21 8.37 -4.95
CA PHE A 50 2.97 8.60 -5.70
C PHE A 50 3.04 9.91 -6.51
N GLU A 51 3.09 11.05 -5.83
CA GLU A 51 3.25 12.38 -6.47
C GLU A 51 3.66 13.44 -5.45
N SER A 52 4.00 14.65 -5.88
CA SER A 52 4.34 15.79 -5.01
C SER A 52 5.44 15.48 -3.97
N SER A 53 6.47 14.73 -4.38
CA SER A 53 7.48 14.14 -3.49
C SER A 53 8.16 15.14 -2.55
N VAL A 54 8.54 16.33 -3.04
CA VAL A 54 9.20 17.35 -2.21
C VAL A 54 8.26 17.89 -1.11
N ASN A 55 6.96 17.99 -1.40
CA ASN A 55 5.97 18.44 -0.42
C ASN A 55 5.80 17.41 0.69
N PHE A 56 5.67 16.13 0.33
CA PHE A 56 5.60 15.05 1.31
C PHE A 56 6.88 14.90 2.12
N LEU A 57 8.05 15.07 1.48
CA LEU A 57 9.34 15.08 2.18
C LEU A 57 9.38 16.20 3.22
N LYS A 58 9.01 17.43 2.84
CA LYS A 58 8.97 18.57 3.74
C LYS A 58 8.06 18.28 4.94
N ILE A 59 6.84 17.79 4.70
CA ILE A 59 5.89 17.44 5.76
C ILE A 59 6.46 16.36 6.67
N ALA A 60 7.06 15.31 6.12
CA ALA A 60 7.65 14.21 6.87
C ALA A 60 8.78 14.69 7.78
N VAL A 61 9.70 15.51 7.27
CA VAL A 61 10.80 16.10 8.04
C VAL A 61 10.29 17.05 9.12
N THR A 62 9.35 17.95 8.79
CA THR A 62 8.80 18.91 9.76
C THR A 62 8.00 18.23 10.88
N ARG A 63 7.30 17.13 10.57
CA ARG A 63 6.51 16.38 11.56
C ARG A 63 7.28 15.22 12.21
N GLY A 64 8.55 15.00 11.84
CA GLY A 64 9.34 13.88 12.35
C GLY A 64 8.75 12.51 12.03
N LYS A 65 8.06 12.34 10.89
CA LYS A 65 7.50 11.05 10.49
C LYS A 65 8.61 10.02 10.28
N ARG A 66 8.35 8.78 10.68
CA ARG A 66 9.22 7.61 10.40
C ARG A 66 8.52 6.70 9.39
N ASP A 67 9.33 6.02 8.58
CA ASP A 67 8.85 4.99 7.67
C ASP A 67 9.23 3.61 8.22
N ASP A 68 8.23 2.77 8.47
CA ASP A 68 8.45 1.43 9.04
C ASP A 68 8.94 0.41 8.00
N LEU A 69 9.15 0.85 6.75
CA LEU A 69 9.58 0.01 5.65
C LEU A 69 8.69 -1.23 5.49
N VAL A 70 7.37 -1.08 5.63
CA VAL A 70 6.41 -2.17 5.44
C VAL A 70 5.82 -2.15 4.03
N SER A 71 5.62 -0.96 3.46
CA SER A 71 5.03 -0.83 2.13
C SER A 71 5.95 -1.40 1.04
N PRO A 72 5.38 -1.90 -0.08
CA PRO A 72 6.18 -2.31 -1.23
C PRO A 72 7.09 -1.19 -1.76
N SER A 73 6.56 0.04 -1.89
CA SER A 73 7.31 1.19 -2.42
C SER A 73 8.47 1.59 -1.52
N SER A 74 8.25 1.69 -0.21
CA SER A 74 9.28 2.07 0.77
C SER A 74 10.43 1.06 0.79
N ARG A 75 10.11 -0.25 0.75
CA ARG A 75 11.12 -1.32 0.71
C ARG A 75 11.93 -1.30 -0.57
N LEU A 76 11.24 -1.11 -1.71
CA LEU A 76 11.90 -1.01 -3.00
C LEU A 76 12.89 0.15 -3.04
N MET A 77 12.51 1.32 -2.50
CA MET A 77 13.38 2.50 -2.44
C MET A 77 14.69 2.26 -1.66
N VAL A 78 14.67 1.40 -0.64
CA VAL A 78 15.85 1.06 0.17
C VAL A 78 16.51 -0.28 -0.22
N GLY A 79 16.06 -0.92 -1.30
CA GLY A 79 16.62 -2.19 -1.79
C GLY A 79 16.29 -3.41 -0.92
N GLN A 80 15.21 -3.38 -0.14
CA GLN A 80 14.77 -4.51 0.68
C GLN A 80 13.72 -5.38 -0.05
N PRO A 81 13.70 -6.71 0.19
CA PRO A 81 12.64 -7.58 -0.33
C PRO A 81 11.26 -7.19 0.19
N PHE A 82 10.25 -7.19 -0.68
CA PHE A 82 8.85 -6.92 -0.32
C PHE A 82 8.28 -7.98 0.66
N ILE A 83 7.52 -7.55 1.68
CA ILE A 83 6.77 -8.46 2.57
C ILE A 83 5.45 -8.84 1.90
N GLY A 84 5.52 -9.82 1.02
CA GLY A 84 4.35 -10.43 0.38
C GLY A 84 4.77 -11.64 -0.44
N GLY A 85 3.86 -12.59 -0.62
CA GLY A 85 4.19 -13.86 -1.27
C GLY A 85 5.35 -14.57 -0.57
N THR A 86 6.47 -14.76 -1.28
CA THR A 86 7.67 -15.43 -0.76
C THR A 86 8.42 -14.64 0.31
N GLY A 87 8.21 -13.33 0.41
CA GLY A 87 8.83 -12.47 1.42
C GLY A 87 8.05 -12.37 2.74
N MET A 88 6.93 -13.09 2.89
CA MET A 88 6.10 -13.05 4.11
C MET A 88 6.69 -13.84 5.28
N PHE A 89 7.72 -14.65 5.05
CA PHE A 89 8.34 -15.49 6.08
C PHE A 89 9.86 -15.48 5.94
N SER A 90 10.53 -15.80 7.04
CA SER A 90 11.98 -15.98 7.08
C SER A 90 12.34 -17.45 7.01
N LEU A 91 13.38 -17.77 6.25
CA LEU A 91 13.97 -19.10 6.25
C LEU A 91 15.07 -19.20 7.31
N LEU A 92 15.06 -20.27 8.08
CA LEU A 92 16.07 -20.57 9.09
C LEU A 92 16.78 -21.87 8.74
N HIS A 93 18.11 -21.86 8.77
CA HIS A 93 18.91 -23.07 8.59
C HIS A 93 19.10 -23.74 9.95
N LYS A 94 18.65 -24.99 10.09
CA LYS A 94 18.93 -25.83 11.27
C LYS A 94 20.40 -26.25 11.28
N LEU A 95 21.18 -25.70 12.21
CA LEU A 95 22.56 -26.14 12.43
C LEU A 95 22.56 -27.49 13.17
N SER A 96 23.29 -28.47 12.64
CA SER A 96 23.53 -29.74 13.35
C SER A 96 24.64 -29.50 14.37
N VAL A 97 24.31 -29.45 15.65
CA VAL A 97 25.29 -29.42 16.74
C VAL A 97 25.72 -30.87 16.98
N SER A 98 27.02 -31.13 16.83
CA SER A 98 27.66 -32.41 17.18
C SER A 98 27.90 -32.54 18.67
#